data_AF-A0A7Z8D0M0-F1
#
_entry.id   AF-A0A7Z8D0M0-F1
#
_cell.length_a   1.000
_cell.length_b   1.000
_cell.length_c   1.000
_cell.angle_alpha   90.00
_cell.angle_beta   90.00
_cell.angle_gamma   90.00
#
_symmetry.space_group_name_H-M   'P 1'
#
loop_
_entity.id
_entity.type
_entity.pdbx_description
1 polymer ?
#
loop_
_entity_poly.entity_id
_entity_poly.type
_entity_poly.pdbx_seq_one_letter_code
_entity_poly.pdbx_strand_id
1 'polypeptide(L)'
;MGLVYSSGDSSNLLSSLSSNLGTAKSTVNELKSGSQRLTAAVDGRTLSGAAYNAGKGLFSELILPTINRVTASMDGIQNDLVKYEGANKEISKEGYLNEDNLKLQIQLMKASKSALTASADTFKNLATVSPIPGLKDMLNHAQERLNRMANSMQDDIDKLQKKSKNYMISQIRRMDFLVIV
;
A
#
# COMPACT_ATOMS: atom_id res chain seq x y z
N MET A 1 -26.17 18.43 9.92
CA MET A 1 -24.91 18.00 10.57
C MET A 1 -24.54 16.67 9.97
N GLY A 2 -23.30 16.48 9.47
CA GLY A 2 -22.99 15.20 8.84
C GLY A 2 -21.54 15.05 8.42
N LEU A 3 -20.78 14.29 9.21
CA LEU A 3 -20.14 13.06 8.76
C LEU A 3 -19.74 12.28 10.00
N VAL A 4 -20.59 11.29 10.28
CA VAL A 4 -20.42 10.24 11.29
C VAL A 4 -19.64 9.11 10.61
N TYR A 5 -18.88 8.32 11.35
CA TYR A 5 -18.49 6.99 10.88
C TYR A 5 -19.73 6.32 10.27
N SER A 6 -19.67 6.04 8.97
CA SER A 6 -20.71 5.29 8.29
C SER A 6 -20.17 3.90 8.07
N SER A 7 -20.94 2.89 8.49
CA SER A 7 -20.65 1.50 8.12
C SER A 7 -20.49 1.37 6.60
N GLY A 8 -21.21 2.17 5.81
CA GLY A 8 -21.04 2.29 4.35
C GLY A 8 -19.68 2.84 3.93
N ASP A 9 -19.21 3.95 4.53
CA ASP A 9 -17.86 4.51 4.23
C ASP A 9 -16.75 3.52 4.60
N SER A 10 -16.90 2.83 5.72
CA SER A 10 -15.94 1.82 6.17
C SER A 10 -15.95 0.57 5.27
N SER A 11 -17.13 0.15 4.81
CA SER A 11 -17.28 -0.96 3.86
C SER A 11 -16.68 -0.60 2.49
N ASN A 12 -16.89 0.64 2.04
CA ASN A 12 -16.27 1.16 0.82
C ASN A 12 -14.75 1.19 0.93
N LEU A 13 -14.20 1.64 2.06
CA LEU A 13 -12.76 1.59 2.28
C LEU A 13 -12.22 0.16 2.31
N LEU A 14 -12.86 -0.74 3.06
CA LEU A 14 -12.48 -2.16 3.11
C LEU A 14 -12.45 -2.76 1.71
N SER A 15 -13.48 -2.48 0.91
CA SER A 15 -13.58 -2.94 -0.48
C SER A 15 -12.47 -2.34 -1.37
N SER A 16 -12.28 -1.02 -1.35
CA SER A 16 -11.26 -0.34 -2.16
C SER A 16 -9.84 -0.75 -1.78
N LEU A 17 -9.52 -0.83 -0.49
CA LEU A 17 -8.21 -1.29 -0.02
C LEU A 17 -7.99 -2.77 -0.33
N SER A 18 -8.98 -3.63 -0.15
CA SER A 18 -8.88 -5.06 -0.52
C SER A 18 -8.63 -5.23 -2.01
N SER A 19 -9.38 -4.51 -2.85
CA SER A 19 -9.23 -4.56 -4.31
C SER A 19 -7.85 -4.04 -4.75
N ASN A 20 -7.42 -2.91 -4.20
CA ASN A 20 -6.11 -2.32 -4.48
C ASN A 20 -4.98 -3.24 -4.03
N LEU A 21 -5.09 -3.83 -2.82
CA LEU A 21 -4.12 -4.76 -2.28
C LEU A 21 -4.06 -6.06 -3.09
N GLY A 22 -5.21 -6.62 -3.49
CA GLY A 22 -5.28 -7.79 -4.37
C GLY A 22 -4.58 -7.53 -5.72
N THR A 23 -4.84 -6.36 -6.31
CA THR A 23 -4.17 -5.91 -7.53
C THR A 23 -2.65 -5.78 -7.35
N ALA A 24 -2.23 -5.22 -6.23
CA ALA A 24 -0.82 -5.09 -5.86
C ALA A 24 -0.14 -6.46 -5.72
N LYS A 25 -0.77 -7.39 -4.98
CA LYS A 25 -0.26 -8.74 -4.78
C LYS A 25 -0.16 -9.50 -6.10
N SER A 26 -1.15 -9.38 -6.99
CA SER A 26 -1.08 -9.99 -8.34
C SER A 26 0.11 -9.46 -9.13
N THR A 27 0.30 -8.14 -9.15
CA THR A 27 1.41 -7.51 -9.88
C THR A 27 2.77 -7.94 -9.33
N VAL A 28 2.91 -7.98 -8.00
CA VAL A 28 4.14 -8.43 -7.35
C VAL A 28 4.40 -9.91 -7.58
N ASN A 29 3.36 -10.75 -7.61
CA ASN A 29 3.47 -12.18 -7.91
C ASN A 29 3.83 -12.45 -9.38
N GLU A 30 3.30 -11.66 -10.32
CA GLU A 30 3.69 -11.70 -11.73
C GLU A 30 5.15 -11.30 -11.89
N LEU A 31 5.59 -10.22 -11.22
CA LEU A 31 6.98 -9.79 -11.23
C LEU A 31 7.90 -10.84 -10.60
N LYS A 32 7.48 -11.48 -9.50
CA LYS A 32 8.20 -12.58 -8.86
C LYS A 32 8.38 -13.76 -9.81
N SER A 33 7.29 -14.18 -10.45
CA SER A 33 7.29 -15.30 -11.40
C SER A 33 8.14 -14.99 -12.64
N GLY A 34 8.04 -13.78 -13.18
CA GLY A 34 8.88 -13.29 -14.28
C GLY A 34 10.36 -13.27 -13.90
N SER A 35 10.68 -12.78 -12.70
CA SER A 35 12.05 -12.75 -12.17
C SER A 35 12.62 -14.15 -11.96
N GLN A 36 11.83 -15.10 -11.45
CA GLN A 36 12.24 -16.48 -11.29
C GLN A 36 12.46 -17.19 -12.64
N ARG A 37 11.59 -16.94 -13.63
CA ARG A 37 11.77 -17.44 -15.00
C ARG A 37 13.03 -16.88 -15.64
N LEU A 38 13.31 -15.60 -15.45
CA LEU A 38 14.52 -14.97 -15.96
C LEU A 38 15.77 -15.57 -15.28
N THR A 39 15.72 -15.78 -13.97
CA THR A 39 16.80 -16.44 -13.21
C THR A 39 17.04 -17.88 -13.71
N ALA A 40 15.98 -18.64 -13.97
CA ALA A 40 16.06 -20.01 -14.47
C ALA A 40 16.57 -20.09 -15.92
N ALA A 41 16.14 -19.18 -16.79
CA ALA A 41 16.64 -19.06 -18.16
C ALA A 41 18.13 -18.68 -18.20
N VAL A 42 18.56 -17.85 -17.24
CA VAL A 42 19.96 -17.52 -17.01
C VAL A 42 20.73 -18.78 -16.58
N ASP A 43 20.28 -19.51 -15.56
CA ASP A 43 20.94 -20.74 -15.08
C ASP A 43 20.97 -21.91 -16.11
N GLY A 44 20.09 -21.87 -17.12
CA GLY A 44 20.05 -22.83 -18.24
C GLY A 44 21.18 -22.74 -19.27
N ARG A 45 22.26 -21.97 -19.01
CA ARG A 45 23.43 -21.74 -19.88
C ARG A 45 23.16 -20.97 -21.19
N THR A 46 22.07 -20.21 -21.29
CA THR A 46 21.75 -19.42 -22.50
C THR A 46 22.51 -18.08 -22.55
N LEU A 47 23.06 -17.62 -21.43
CA LEU A 47 23.89 -16.42 -21.30
C LEU A 47 25.20 -16.78 -20.57
N SER A 48 26.35 -16.25 -21.01
CA SER A 48 27.69 -16.54 -20.47
C SER A 48 28.48 -15.23 -20.29
N GLY A 49 29.44 -15.19 -19.35
CA GLY A 49 30.37 -14.08 -19.14
C GLY A 49 30.03 -13.13 -17.97
N ALA A 50 30.71 -11.98 -17.89
CA ALA A 50 30.54 -11.02 -16.79
C ALA A 50 29.10 -10.48 -16.67
N ALA A 51 28.41 -10.28 -17.80
CA ALA A 51 27.01 -9.87 -17.82
C ALA A 51 26.06 -10.95 -17.27
N TYR A 52 26.41 -12.23 -17.42
CA TYR A 52 25.67 -13.37 -16.84
C TYR A 52 25.76 -13.36 -15.30
N ASN A 53 26.97 -13.25 -14.75
CA ASN A 53 27.16 -13.18 -13.30
C ASN A 53 26.52 -11.92 -12.70
N ALA A 54 26.64 -10.78 -13.38
CA ALA A 54 26.02 -9.53 -12.95
C ALA A 54 24.47 -9.63 -12.96
N GLY A 55 23.88 -10.21 -14.01
CA GLY A 55 22.43 -10.38 -14.09
C GLY A 55 21.89 -11.34 -13.03
N LYS A 56 22.57 -12.49 -12.82
CA LYS A 56 22.21 -13.44 -11.76
C LYS A 56 22.31 -12.81 -10.37
N GLY A 57 23.42 -12.13 -10.06
CA GLY A 57 23.61 -11.42 -8.81
C GLY A 57 22.53 -10.35 -8.59
N LEU A 58 22.24 -9.54 -9.60
CA LEU A 58 21.17 -8.52 -9.53
C LEU A 58 19.81 -9.13 -9.18
N PHE A 59 19.45 -10.26 -9.79
CA PHE A 59 18.17 -10.90 -9.53
C PHE A 59 18.11 -11.61 -8.18
N SER A 60 19.11 -12.43 -7.87
CA SER A 60 19.14 -13.24 -6.65
C SER A 60 19.40 -12.42 -5.40
N GLU A 61 20.21 -11.37 -5.49
CA GLU A 61 20.68 -10.59 -4.33
C GLU A 61 19.91 -9.29 -4.14
N LEU A 62 19.25 -8.77 -5.19
CA LEU A 62 18.56 -7.48 -5.11
C LEU A 62 17.08 -7.55 -5.50
N ILE A 63 16.75 -8.00 -6.72
CA ILE A 63 15.37 -7.97 -7.25
C ILE A 63 14.47 -8.91 -6.44
N LEU A 64 14.82 -10.20 -6.31
CA LEU A 64 13.99 -11.19 -5.61
C LEU A 64 13.85 -10.90 -4.11
N PRO A 65 14.93 -10.53 -3.37
CA PRO A 65 14.79 -10.10 -1.98
C PRO A 65 13.91 -8.86 -1.81
N THR A 66 13.99 -7.91 -2.75
CA THR A 66 13.12 -6.73 -2.73
C THR A 66 11.66 -7.10 -2.97
N ILE A 67 11.38 -7.91 -4.00
CA ILE A 67 10.03 -8.44 -4.26
C ILE A 67 9.47 -9.13 -3.01
N ASN A 68 10.28 -9.96 -2.33
CA ASN A 68 9.85 -10.63 -1.10
C ASN A 68 9.56 -9.63 0.05
N ARG A 69 10.35 -8.56 0.20
CA ARG A 69 10.07 -7.49 1.17
C ARG A 69 8.77 -6.76 0.88
N VAL A 70 8.48 -6.50 -0.40
CA VAL A 70 7.22 -5.90 -0.83
C VAL A 70 6.06 -6.86 -0.54
N THR A 71 6.19 -8.15 -0.87
CA THR A 71 5.19 -9.19 -0.55
C THR A 71 4.91 -9.21 0.95
N ALA A 72 5.95 -9.25 1.80
CA ALA A 72 5.78 -9.26 3.25
C ALA A 72 5.10 -7.99 3.78
N SER A 73 5.41 -6.82 3.19
CA SER A 73 4.74 -5.56 3.54
C SER A 73 3.26 -5.59 3.15
N MET A 74 2.93 -6.15 1.98
CA MET A 74 1.55 -6.35 1.55
C MET A 74 0.80 -7.35 2.42
N ASP A 75 1.46 -8.41 2.90
CA ASP A 75 0.88 -9.34 3.87
C ASP A 75 0.66 -8.67 5.23
N GLY A 76 1.54 -7.75 5.64
CA GLY A 76 1.32 -6.88 6.80
C GLY A 76 0.07 -6.02 6.66
N ILE A 77 -0.08 -5.34 5.52
CA ILE A 77 -1.29 -4.55 5.20
C ILE A 77 -2.54 -5.43 5.20
N GLN A 78 -2.46 -6.64 4.63
CA GLN A 78 -3.57 -7.59 4.64
C GLN A 78 -3.98 -7.96 6.07
N ASN A 79 -3.01 -8.24 6.93
CA ASN A 79 -3.25 -8.57 8.33
C ASN A 79 -3.89 -7.41 9.08
N ASP A 80 -3.40 -6.19 8.87
CA ASP A 80 -3.97 -5.01 9.49
C ASP A 80 -5.36 -4.69 8.96
N LEU A 81 -5.62 -4.98 7.68
CA LEU A 81 -6.95 -4.88 7.08
C LEU A 81 -7.93 -5.90 7.68
N VAL A 82 -7.50 -7.14 7.93
CA VAL A 82 -8.32 -8.16 8.62
C VAL A 82 -8.62 -7.74 10.07
N LYS A 83 -7.63 -7.21 10.79
CA LYS A 83 -7.86 -6.65 12.14
C LYS A 83 -8.86 -5.50 12.11
N TYR A 84 -8.72 -4.62 11.12
CA TYR A 84 -9.65 -3.50 10.92
C TYR A 84 -11.06 -3.99 10.58
N GLU A 85 -11.21 -5.00 9.73
CA GLU A 85 -12.50 -5.62 9.42
C GLU A 85 -13.16 -6.20 10.68
N GLY A 86 -12.40 -6.92 11.52
CA GLY A 86 -12.87 -7.44 12.79
C GLY A 86 -13.35 -6.33 13.73
N ALA A 87 -12.54 -5.29 13.94
CA ALA A 87 -12.91 -4.13 14.75
C ALA A 87 -14.15 -3.40 14.17
N ASN A 88 -14.20 -3.26 12.84
CA ASN A 88 -15.33 -2.67 12.13
C ASN A 88 -16.62 -3.48 12.31
N LYS A 89 -16.54 -4.82 12.35
CA LYS A 89 -17.71 -5.69 12.55
C LYS A 89 -18.29 -5.59 13.95
N GLU A 90 -17.46 -5.40 14.97
CA GLU A 90 -17.94 -5.18 16.33
C GLU A 90 -18.55 -3.80 16.51
N ILE A 91 -17.97 -2.76 15.89
CA ILE A 91 -18.41 -1.38 16.08
C ILE A 91 -19.54 -0.98 15.12
N SER A 92 -19.69 -1.64 13.96
CA SER A 92 -20.79 -1.39 13.02
C SER A 92 -22.17 -1.76 13.59
N LYS A 93 -22.23 -2.59 14.63
CA LYS A 93 -23.44 -2.91 15.38
C LYS A 93 -23.89 -1.77 16.32
N GLU A 94 -22.95 -0.95 16.79
CA GLU A 94 -23.17 0.10 17.80
C GLU A 94 -23.59 1.45 17.19
N GLY A 95 -23.52 1.61 15.85
CA GLY A 95 -24.08 2.75 15.14
C GLY A 95 -23.53 4.14 15.52
N TYR A 96 -22.51 4.24 16.38
CA TYR A 96 -21.95 5.50 16.84
C TYR A 96 -20.42 5.59 16.70
N LEU A 97 -20.04 6.69 16.04
CA LEU A 97 -18.81 7.46 16.07
C LEU A 97 -17.67 7.02 17.03
N ASN A 98 -16.54 6.59 16.47
CA ASN A 98 -15.30 6.41 17.24
C ASN A 98 -14.13 7.16 16.59
N GLU A 99 -13.63 8.22 17.24
CA GLU A 99 -12.44 8.96 16.83
C GLU A 99 -11.22 8.04 16.69
N ASP A 100 -11.16 6.99 17.52
CA ASP A 100 -10.10 5.99 17.48
C ASP A 100 -10.15 5.16 16.20
N ASN A 101 -11.34 4.89 15.64
CA ASN A 101 -11.47 4.20 14.35
C ASN A 101 -10.93 5.06 13.20
N LEU A 102 -11.26 6.35 13.20
CA LEU A 102 -10.76 7.27 12.18
C LEU A 102 -9.23 7.44 12.29
N LYS A 103 -8.70 7.49 13.51
CA LYS A 103 -7.24 7.50 13.77
C LYS A 103 -6.58 6.21 13.30
N LEU A 104 -7.16 5.05 13.60
CA LEU A 104 -6.65 3.73 13.20
C LEU A 104 -6.60 3.62 11.66
N GLN A 105 -7.68 4.04 11.00
CA GLN A 105 -7.80 4.06 9.55
C GLN A 105 -6.72 4.95 8.91
N ILE A 106 -6.52 6.17 9.42
CA ILE A 106 -5.47 7.08 8.95
C ILE A 106 -4.07 6.49 9.18
N GLN A 107 -3.82 5.83 10.32
CA GLN A 107 -2.54 5.20 10.61
C GLN A 107 -2.23 4.06 9.63
N LEU A 108 -3.20 3.18 9.36
CA LEU A 108 -3.04 2.08 8.41
C LEU A 108 -2.72 2.60 7.00
N MET A 109 -3.44 3.62 6.55
CA MET A 109 -3.20 4.22 5.24
C MET A 109 -1.82 4.88 5.16
N LYS A 110 -1.36 5.55 6.22
CA LYS A 110 -0.01 6.14 6.27
C LYS A 110 1.08 5.07 6.21
N ALA A 111 0.94 3.98 6.98
CA ALA A 111 1.88 2.86 6.95
C ALA A 111 1.95 2.22 5.56
N SER A 112 0.78 1.98 4.95
CA SER A 112 0.66 1.43 3.59
C SER A 112 1.31 2.33 2.54
N LYS A 113 1.03 3.64 2.58
CA LYS A 113 1.66 4.63 1.71
C LYS A 113 3.18 4.63 1.86
N SER A 114 3.69 4.59 3.09
CA SER A 114 5.13 4.57 3.36
C SER A 114 5.80 3.34 2.75
N ALA A 115 5.19 2.16 2.92
CA ALA A 115 5.70 0.91 2.35
C ALA A 115 5.71 0.95 0.81
N LEU A 116 4.64 1.45 0.19
CA LEU A 116 4.56 1.61 -1.27
C LEU A 116 5.59 2.61 -1.81
N THR A 117 5.79 3.73 -1.12
CA THR A 117 6.77 4.77 -1.53
C THR A 117 8.19 4.23 -1.45
N ALA A 118 8.56 3.60 -0.33
CA ALA A 118 9.89 2.99 -0.17
C ALA A 118 10.16 1.90 -1.22
N SER A 119 9.13 1.15 -1.59
CA SER A 119 9.19 0.14 -2.66
C SER A 119 9.39 0.80 -4.04
N ALA A 120 8.69 1.89 -4.32
CA ALA A 120 8.82 2.66 -5.56
C ALA A 120 10.24 3.26 -5.70
N ASP A 121 10.79 3.82 -4.63
CA ASP A 121 12.16 4.37 -4.61
C ASP A 121 13.21 3.27 -4.85
N THR A 122 13.00 2.10 -4.27
CA THR A 122 13.89 0.96 -4.49
C THR A 122 13.87 0.52 -5.96
N PHE A 123 12.70 0.40 -6.57
CA PHE A 123 12.58 0.06 -8.00
C PHE A 123 13.15 1.14 -8.91
N LYS A 124 13.00 2.42 -8.57
CA LYS A 124 13.64 3.53 -9.28
C LYS A 124 15.16 3.37 -9.27
N ASN A 125 15.76 3.18 -8.09
CA ASN A 125 17.21 3.00 -7.95
C ASN A 125 17.69 1.78 -8.75
N LEU A 126 16.92 0.70 -8.70
CA LEU A 126 17.24 -0.52 -9.43
C LEU A 126 17.15 -0.34 -10.95
N ALA A 127 16.16 0.39 -11.44
CA ALA A 127 16.03 0.74 -12.86
C ALA A 127 17.21 1.57 -13.36
N THR A 128 17.80 2.43 -12.51
CA THR A 128 18.97 3.24 -12.89
C THR A 128 20.24 2.43 -13.07
N VAL A 129 20.40 1.33 -12.33
CA VAL A 129 21.62 0.49 -12.35
C VAL A 129 21.48 -0.78 -13.19
N SER A 130 20.29 -1.07 -13.73
CA SER A 130 20.01 -2.30 -14.47
C SER A 130 20.52 -2.22 -15.91
N PRO A 131 21.52 -3.03 -16.32
CA PRO A 131 22.01 -3.08 -17.70
C PRO A 131 21.16 -3.98 -18.61
N ILE A 132 20.10 -4.61 -18.08
CA ILE A 132 19.32 -5.64 -18.77
C ILE A 132 18.20 -4.99 -19.61
N PRO A 133 18.20 -5.19 -20.94
CA PRO A 133 17.12 -4.72 -21.81
C PRO A 133 15.75 -5.25 -21.37
N GLY A 134 14.72 -4.40 -21.37
CA GLY A 134 13.36 -4.75 -20.93
C GLY A 134 13.14 -4.75 -19.41
N LEU A 135 14.16 -5.07 -18.60
CA LEU A 135 14.04 -5.02 -17.13
C LEU A 135 13.84 -3.59 -16.63
N LYS A 136 14.55 -2.63 -17.22
CA LYS A 136 14.41 -1.20 -16.88
C LYS A 136 12.97 -0.73 -17.06
N ASP A 137 12.32 -1.11 -18.17
CA ASP A 137 10.93 -0.72 -18.46
C ASP A 137 9.96 -1.40 -17.48
N MET A 138 10.17 -2.69 -17.18
CA MET A 138 9.39 -3.40 -16.16
C MET A 138 9.50 -2.74 -14.78
N LEU A 139 10.70 -2.35 -14.37
CA LEU A 139 10.93 -1.69 -13.07
C LEU A 139 10.30 -0.30 -13.03
N ASN A 140 10.40 0.47 -14.12
CA ASN A 140 9.76 1.77 -14.24
C ASN A 140 8.23 1.65 -14.17
N HIS A 141 7.62 0.69 -14.88
CA HIS A 141 6.18 0.47 -14.80
C HIS A 141 5.71 0.03 -13.40
N ALA A 142 6.49 -0.84 -12.73
CA ALA A 142 6.20 -1.21 -11.35
C ALA A 142 6.28 0.01 -10.42
N GLN A 143 7.32 0.84 -10.58
CA GLN A 143 7.51 2.09 -9.84
C GLN A 143 6.35 3.08 -10.03
N GLU A 144 5.91 3.30 -11.27
CA GLU A 144 4.77 4.17 -11.59
C GLU A 144 3.47 3.66 -10.95
N ARG A 145 3.26 2.33 -10.97
CA ARG A 145 2.08 1.72 -10.36
C ARG A 145 2.07 1.92 -8.85
N LEU A 146 3.20 1.66 -8.17
CA LEU A 146 3.34 1.88 -6.74
C LEU A 146 3.13 3.36 -6.36
N ASN A 147 3.68 4.28 -7.15
CA ASN A 147 3.49 5.72 -6.93
C ASN A 147 2.03 6.14 -7.11
N ARG A 148 1.34 5.67 -8.14
CA ARG A 148 -0.10 5.94 -8.33
C ARG A 148 -0.92 5.46 -7.14
N MET A 149 -0.60 4.28 -6.61
CA MET A 149 -1.26 3.75 -5.41
C MET A 149 -0.95 4.56 -4.17
N ALA A 150 0.32 4.95 -3.96
CA ALA A 150 0.73 5.80 -2.85
C ALA A 150 0.05 7.19 -2.89
N ASN A 151 -0.11 7.76 -4.10
CA ASN A 151 -0.82 9.02 -4.32
C ASN A 151 -2.32 8.89 -4.06
N SER A 152 -2.96 7.84 -4.56
CA SER A 152 -4.37 7.55 -4.25
C SER A 152 -4.59 7.39 -2.74
N MET A 153 -3.67 6.74 -2.04
CA MET A 153 -3.73 6.65 -0.57
C MET A 153 -3.52 8.00 0.10
N GLN A 154 -2.68 8.88 -0.43
CA GLN A 154 -2.52 10.25 0.09
C GLN A 154 -3.82 11.04 -0.04
N ASP A 155 -4.47 10.99 -1.20
CA ASP A 155 -5.74 11.68 -1.44
C ASP A 155 -6.81 11.23 -0.44
N ASP A 156 -6.86 9.92 -0.16
CA ASP A 156 -7.81 9.37 0.78
C ASP A 156 -7.45 9.69 2.25
N ILE A 157 -6.16 9.69 2.60
CA ILE A 157 -5.68 10.19 3.92
C ILE A 157 -6.13 11.64 4.13
N ASP A 158 -5.98 12.50 3.11
CA ASP A 158 -6.32 13.92 3.20
C ASP A 158 -7.83 14.13 3.39
N LYS A 159 -8.65 13.35 2.68
CA LYS A 159 -10.11 13.34 2.88
C LYS A 159 -10.47 12.94 4.32
N LEU A 160 -9.83 11.90 4.85
CA LEU A 160 -10.09 11.41 6.22
C LEU A 160 -9.65 12.41 7.29
N GLN A 161 -8.49 13.06 7.11
CA GLN A 161 -8.03 14.12 8.00
C GLN A 161 -8.96 15.34 8.00
N LYS A 162 -9.47 15.74 6.82
CA LYS A 162 -10.45 16.82 6.70
C LYS A 162 -11.75 16.48 7.43
N LYS A 163 -12.24 15.23 7.30
CA LYS A 163 -13.39 14.74 8.07
C LYS A 163 -13.13 14.82 9.59
N SER A 164 -11.96 14.38 10.05
CA SER A 164 -11.56 14.45 11.48
C SER A 164 -11.55 15.89 12.01
N LYS A 165 -10.95 16.83 11.27
CA LYS A 165 -10.89 18.25 11.67
C LYS A 165 -12.27 18.89 11.77
N ASN A 166 -13.13 18.65 10.78
CA ASN A 166 -14.50 19.18 10.79
C ASN A 166 -15.33 18.65 11.96
N TYR A 167 -15.09 17.39 12.34
CA TYR A 167 -15.71 16.79 13.51
C TYR A 167 -15.31 17.49 14.81
N MET A 168 -14.00 17.68 15.06
CA MET A 168 -13.53 18.38 16.27
C MET A 168 -14.12 19.79 16.40
N ILE A 169 -14.17 20.54 15.30
CA ILE A 169 -14.76 21.90 15.26
C ILE A 169 -16.27 21.86 15.59
N SER A 170 -16.99 20.82 15.17
CA SER A 170 -18.40 20.66 15.49
C SER A 170 -18.64 20.33 16.97
N GLN A 171 -17.74 19.58 17.61
CA GLN A 171 -17.85 19.26 19.04
C GLN A 171 -17.58 20.49 19.92
N ILE A 172 -16.55 21.27 19.60
CA ILE A 172 -16.23 22.51 20.31
C ILE A 172 -17.43 23.48 20.28
N ARG A 173 -18.01 23.72 19.10
CA ARG A 173 -19.20 24.59 18.97
C ARG A 173 -20.43 24.10 19.73
N ARG A 174 -20.57 22.78 19.95
CA ARG A 174 -21.66 22.22 20.77
C ARG A 174 -21.39 22.42 22.26
N MET A 175 -20.14 22.28 22.70
CA MET A 175 -19.75 22.52 24.09
C MET A 175 -19.95 24.00 24.47
N ASP A 176 -19.58 24.93 23.59
CA ASP A 176 -19.79 26.36 23.83
C ASP A 176 -21.27 26.73 23.97
N PHE A 177 -22.17 26.03 23.25
CA PHE A 177 -23.62 26.25 23.33
C PHE A 177 -24.25 25.67 24.61
N LEU A 178 -23.61 24.67 25.22
CA LEU A 178 -24.07 23.99 26.44
C LEU A 178 -23.57 24.70 27.72
N VAL A 179 -22.60 25.60 27.60
CA VAL A 179 -22.06 26.42 28.71
C VAL A 179 -22.78 27.79 28.80
N ILE A 180 -23.57 28.16 27.80
CA ILE A 180 -24.29 29.46 27.72
C ILE A 180 -25.79 29.33 28.10
N VAL A 181 -26.28 28.12 28.38
CA VAL A 181 -27.65 27.84 28.88
C VAL A 181 -27.57 27.29 30.30
#